data_AF-K7KPI8-F1
#
_entry.id   AF-K7KPI8-F1
#
_cell.length_a   1.000
_cell.length_b   1.000
_cell.length_c   1.000
_cell.angle_alpha   90.00
_cell.angle_beta   90.00
_cell.angle_gamma   90.00
#
_symmetry.space_group_name_H-M   'P 1'
#
loop_
_entity.id
_entity.type
_entity.pdbx_description
1 polymer ?
#
loop_
_entity_poly.entity_id
_entity_poly.type
_entity_poly.pdbx_seq_one_letter_code
_entity_poly.pdbx_strand_id
1 'polypeptide(L)'
;MNESSSSLITADDTVFRYLCPVRKIGSVISRGGDIVKQLRTDTKAKIHIDDALLGCDKCVATIHSSSEEINHFDEIDDLVSLAQDELFRVHQRVIAKDAREDEDEEHVTAKLLVPSDQIGYVNAKGG
;
A
#
# COMPACT_ATOMS: atom_id res chain seq x y z
N MET A 1 2.91 8.26 27.29
CA MET A 1 2.68 6.89 26.81
C MET A 1 1.97 7.03 25.48
N ASN A 2 2.77 7.14 24.42
CA ASN A 2 2.34 7.32 23.04
C ASN A 2 3.61 7.26 22.19
N GLU A 3 4.20 6.06 22.12
CA GLU A 3 5.17 5.76 21.07
C GLU A 3 4.37 5.57 19.78
N SER A 4 3.96 6.69 19.18
CA SER A 4 3.68 6.72 17.76
C SER A 4 5.04 6.53 17.11
N SER A 5 5.42 5.27 16.89
CA SER A 5 6.61 4.90 16.14
C SER A 5 6.42 5.41 14.71
N SER A 6 6.63 6.71 14.49
CA SER A 6 7.14 7.21 13.23
C SER A 6 8.52 6.57 13.11
N SER A 7 8.55 5.32 12.65
CA SER A 7 9.78 4.75 12.13
C SER A 7 10.28 5.77 11.13
N LEU A 8 11.44 6.36 11.39
CA LEU A 8 12.03 7.33 10.47
C LEU A 8 12.22 6.60 9.16
N ILE A 9 11.43 6.95 8.15
CA ILE A 9 11.63 6.45 6.79
C ILE A 9 13.03 6.92 6.38
N THR A 10 13.91 5.98 6.12
CA THR A 10 15.29 6.26 5.73
C THR A 10 15.42 6.33 4.21
N ALA A 11 16.56 6.81 3.71
CA ALA A 11 16.84 6.81 2.27
C ALA A 11 17.03 5.39 1.69
N ASP A 12 17.25 4.39 2.54
CA ASP A 12 17.39 2.98 2.16
C ASP A 12 16.06 2.21 2.27
N ASP A 13 14.98 2.88 2.66
CA ASP A 13 13.67 2.25 2.75
C ASP A 13 12.98 2.26 1.38
N THR A 14 12.38 1.13 1.02
CA THR A 14 11.41 1.09 -0.07
C THR A 14 10.08 1.63 0.44
N VAL A 15 9.54 2.67 -0.22
CA VAL A 15 8.31 3.34 0.20
C VAL A 15 7.29 3.39 -0.93
N PHE A 16 6.08 2.90 -0.66
CA PHE A 16 4.92 3.05 -1.53
C PHE A 16 3.86 3.92 -0.87
N ARG A 17 3.32 4.88 -1.62
CA ARG A 17 2.18 5.70 -1.19
C ARG A 17 0.96 5.31 -2.01
N TYR A 18 0.14 4.42 -1.47
CA TYR A 18 -1.03 3.87 -2.14
C TYR A 18 -2.26 4.73 -1.87
N LEU A 19 -2.96 5.15 -2.93
CA LEU A 19 -4.15 5.99 -2.86
C LEU A 19 -5.41 5.12 -2.84
N CYS A 20 -6.05 5.02 -1.67
CA CYS A 20 -7.22 4.17 -1.44
C CYS A 20 -8.51 4.99 -1.37
N PRO A 21 -9.64 4.49 -1.89
CA PRO A 21 -10.95 5.04 -1.55
C PRO A 21 -11.25 4.87 -0.05
N VAL A 22 -11.73 5.93 0.60
CA VAL A 22 -12.08 5.91 2.05
C VAL A 22 -13.16 4.88 2.35
N ARG A 23 -14.07 4.64 1.41
CA ARG A 23 -15.11 3.60 1.55
C ARG A 23 -14.53 2.18 1.63
N LYS A 24 -13.34 1.97 1.06
CA LYS A 24 -12.66 0.66 0.97
C LYS A 24 -11.58 0.47 2.02
N ILE A 25 -10.98 1.54 2.55
CA ILE A 25 -9.91 1.44 3.56
C ILE A 25 -10.33 0.69 4.84
N GLY A 26 -11.62 0.76 5.20
CA GLY A 26 -12.17 -0.02 6.31
C GLY A 26 -12.05 -1.54 6.13
N SER A 27 -11.93 -2.04 4.89
CA SER A 27 -11.62 -3.44 4.57
C SER A 27 -10.20 -3.83 4.98
N VAL A 28 -9.26 -2.89 4.87
CA VAL A 28 -7.83 -3.08 5.20
C VAL A 28 -7.61 -2.98 6.71
N ILE A 29 -8.21 -1.96 7.35
CA ILE A 29 -8.08 -1.76 8.80
C ILE A 29 -8.83 -2.86 9.57
N SER A 30 -10.02 -3.24 9.10
CA SER A 30 -11.03 -4.06 9.79
C SER A 30 -11.55 -3.46 11.10
N ARG A 31 -12.68 -4.00 11.58
CA ARG A 31 -13.18 -3.69 12.92
C ARG A 31 -12.13 -4.16 13.94
N GLY A 32 -11.60 -3.25 14.76
CA GLY A 32 -10.60 -3.56 15.79
C GLY A 32 -9.13 -3.45 15.35
N GLY A 33 -8.86 -3.25 14.05
CA GLY A 33 -7.49 -3.13 13.55
C GLY A 33 -6.78 -4.47 13.37
N ASP A 34 -7.48 -5.61 13.44
CA ASP A 34 -6.86 -6.93 13.47
C ASP A 34 -6.26 -7.32 12.11
N ILE A 35 -6.94 -6.97 11.01
CA ILE A 35 -6.43 -7.25 9.67
C ILE A 35 -5.17 -6.47 9.38
N VAL A 36 -5.13 -5.17 9.67
CA VAL A 36 -3.91 -4.37 9.43
C VAL A 36 -2.75 -4.81 10.33
N LYS A 37 -3.02 -5.28 11.56
CA LYS A 37 -1.99 -5.88 12.43
C LYS A 37 -1.47 -7.20 11.87
N GLN A 38 -2.37 -8.04 11.35
CA GLN A 38 -2.02 -9.30 10.74
C GLN A 38 -1.16 -9.05 9.49
N LEU A 39 -1.57 -8.14 8.61
CA LEU A 39 -0.80 -7.76 7.42
C LEU A 39 0.63 -7.33 7.78
N ARG A 40 0.79 -6.43 8.75
CA ARG A 40 2.12 -6.02 9.26
C ARG A 40 2.96 -7.18 9.79
N THR A 41 2.32 -8.19 10.38
CA THR A 41 3.00 -9.36 10.96
C THR A 41 3.39 -10.35 9.87
N ASP A 42 2.50 -10.59 8.91
CA ASP A 42 2.68 -11.53 7.81
C ASP A 42 3.75 -11.04 6.84
N THR A 43 3.71 -9.76 6.46
CA THR A 43 4.63 -9.17 5.48
C THR A 43 5.90 -8.62 6.10
N LYS A 44 5.89 -8.35 7.41
CA LYS A 44 6.96 -7.64 8.15
C LYS A 44 7.18 -6.21 7.67
N ALA A 45 6.34 -5.70 6.78
CA ALA A 45 6.37 -4.31 6.36
C ALA A 45 5.58 -3.42 7.32
N LYS A 46 5.80 -2.12 7.21
CA LYS A 46 5.12 -1.10 8.00
C LYS A 46 4.12 -0.38 7.12
N ILE A 47 2.84 -0.46 7.50
CA ILE A 47 1.77 0.34 6.89
C ILE A 47 1.29 1.43 7.84
N HIS A 48 1.21 2.66 7.34
CA HIS A 48 0.57 3.79 7.99
C HIS A 48 -0.56 4.30 7.09
N ILE A 49 -1.73 4.58 7.65
CA ILE A 49 -2.88 5.06 6.89
C ILE A 49 -3.16 6.47 7.39
N ASP A 50 -2.97 7.44 6.49
CA ASP A 50 -3.26 8.84 6.73
C ASP A 50 -4.78 9.06 6.74
N ASP A 51 -5.26 9.93 7.63
CA ASP A 51 -6.66 10.35 7.63
C ASP A 51 -7.01 11.03 6.30
N ALA A 52 -8.23 10.80 5.83
CA ALA A 52 -8.74 11.48 4.64
C ALA A 52 -8.88 12.98 4.90
N LEU A 53 -8.44 13.80 3.94
CA LEU A 53 -8.65 15.24 4.00
C LEU A 53 -10.14 15.58 3.93
N LEU A 54 -10.54 16.71 4.51
CA LEU A 54 -11.92 17.19 4.46
C LEU A 54 -12.39 17.33 3.00
N GLY A 55 -13.47 16.63 2.66
CA GLY A 55 -14.04 16.61 1.30
C GLY A 55 -13.32 15.68 0.31
N CYS A 56 -12.26 14.98 0.73
CA CYS A 56 -11.59 13.98 -0.09
C CYS A 56 -12.21 12.59 0.12
N ASP A 57 -12.55 11.91 -0.98
CA ASP A 57 -13.07 10.55 -0.99
C ASP A 57 -11.96 9.47 -0.97
N LYS A 58 -10.69 9.90 -0.90
CA LYS A 58 -9.50 9.05 -0.91
C LYS A 58 -8.59 9.36 0.28
N CYS A 59 -7.92 8.34 0.78
CA CYS A 59 -6.89 8.41 1.82
C CYS A 59 -5.59 7.80 1.29
N VAL A 60 -4.47 8.09 1.97
CA VAL A 60 -3.15 7.59 1.59
C VAL A 60 -2.70 6.52 2.58
N ALA A 61 -2.40 5.33 2.06
CA ALA A 61 -1.69 4.30 2.81
C ALA A 61 -0.19 4.36 2.44
N THR A 62 0.64 4.78 3.38
CA THR A 62 2.10 4.76 3.26
C THR A 62 2.64 3.43 3.76
N ILE A 63 3.20 2.64 2.86
CA ILE A 63 3.77 1.31 3.10
C ILE A 63 5.28 1.41 2.92
N HIS A 64 6.05 0.92 3.89
CA HIS A 64 7.50 0.95 3.80
C HIS A 64 8.18 -0.23 4.50
N SER A 65 9.36 -0.57 4.01
CA SER A 65 10.29 -1.56 4.58
C SER A 65 11.72 -1.17 4.25
N SER A 66 12.71 -1.78 4.89
CA SER A 66 14.08 -1.65 4.39
C SER A 66 14.18 -2.25 2.98
N SER A 67 15.06 -1.72 2.13
CA SER A 67 15.26 -2.23 0.78
C SER A 67 16.03 -3.56 0.75
N GLU A 68 16.77 -3.88 1.81
CA GLU A 68 17.54 -5.13 1.92
C GLU A 68 16.66 -6.34 2.28
N GLU A 69 15.47 -6.09 2.84
CA GLU A 69 14.54 -7.14 3.25
C GLU A 69 13.61 -7.57 2.11
N ILE A 70 13.57 -8.88 1.86
CA ILE A 70 12.78 -9.52 0.80
C ILE A 70 11.89 -10.62 1.39
N ASN A 71 10.70 -10.77 0.82
CA ASN A 71 9.79 -11.88 1.04
C ASN A 71 9.68 -12.74 -0.21
N HIS A 72 9.31 -14.00 -0.01
CA HIS A 72 8.91 -14.89 -1.08
C HIS A 72 7.46 -14.58 -1.44
N PHE A 73 7.19 -14.20 -2.70
CA PHE A 73 5.81 -14.06 -3.17
C PHE A 73 5.24 -15.45 -3.54
N ASP A 74 3.97 -15.68 -3.26
CA ASP A 74 3.31 -17.00 -3.36
C ASP A 74 3.39 -17.59 -4.79
N GLU A 75 4.23 -18.61 -5.02
CA GLU A 75 4.27 -19.52 -6.19
C GLU A 75 5.23 -19.20 -7.35
N ILE A 76 5.71 -17.97 -7.51
CA ILE A 76 6.77 -17.65 -8.47
C ILE A 76 8.04 -17.40 -7.65
N ASP A 77 9.18 -17.99 -8.04
CA ASP A 77 10.51 -17.85 -7.38
C ASP A 77 11.07 -16.42 -7.44
N ASP A 78 10.19 -15.42 -7.54
CA ASP A 78 10.49 -14.01 -7.58
C ASP A 78 10.50 -13.45 -6.15
N LEU A 79 11.66 -12.93 -5.77
CA LEU A 79 11.85 -12.20 -4.52
C LEU A 79 11.23 -10.80 -4.67
N VAL A 80 10.29 -10.47 -3.80
CA VAL A 80 9.68 -9.14 -3.72
C VAL A 80 10.15 -8.45 -2.45
N SER A 81 10.23 -7.12 -2.45
CA SER A 81 10.49 -6.40 -1.19
C SER A 81 9.31 -6.56 -0.24
N LEU A 82 9.55 -6.49 1.07
CA LEU A 82 8.45 -6.58 2.06
C LEU A 82 7.36 -5.53 1.79
N ALA A 83 7.77 -4.32 1.40
CA ALA A 83 6.86 -3.25 1.05
C ALA A 83 5.99 -3.57 -0.18
N GLN A 84 6.50 -4.32 -1.17
CA GLN A 84 5.71 -4.78 -2.32
C GLN A 84 4.69 -5.84 -1.91
N ASP A 85 5.09 -6.83 -1.11
CA ASP A 85 4.18 -7.87 -0.58
C ASP A 85 3.02 -7.24 0.19
N GLU A 86 3.30 -6.31 1.10
CA GLU A 86 2.28 -5.55 1.84
C GLU A 86 1.38 -4.72 0.89
N LEU A 87 1.95 -4.05 -0.11
CA LEU A 87 1.19 -3.31 -1.11
C LEU A 87 0.18 -4.21 -1.83
N PHE A 88 0.60 -5.38 -2.30
CA PHE A 88 -0.27 -6.30 -3.02
C PHE A 88 -1.40 -6.84 -2.15
N ARG A 89 -1.10 -7.24 -0.91
CA ARG A 89 -2.12 -7.74 0.02
C ARG A 89 -3.14 -6.66 0.39
N VAL A 90 -2.67 -5.43 0.60
CA VAL A 90 -3.54 -4.28 0.85
C VAL A 90 -4.42 -3.99 -0.38
N HIS A 91 -3.83 -4.01 -1.57
CA HIS A 91 -4.56 -3.79 -2.82
C HIS A 91 -5.64 -4.87 -3.04
N GLN A 92 -5.31 -6.15 -2.87
CA GLN A 92 -6.26 -7.27 -2.93
C GLN A 92 -7.45 -7.06 -1.96
N ARG A 93 -7.20 -6.56 -0.74
CA ARG A 93 -8.26 -6.28 0.24
C ARG A 93 -9.16 -5.10 -0.14
N VAL A 94 -8.60 -4.13 -0.87
CA VAL A 94 -9.37 -2.99 -1.38
C VAL A 94 -10.30 -3.45 -2.50
N ILE A 95 -9.81 -4.29 -3.43
CA ILE A 95 -10.57 -4.71 -4.62
C ILE A 95 -11.50 -5.90 -4.34
N ALA A 96 -11.26 -6.71 -3.31
CA ALA A 96 -12.07 -7.88 -2.99
C ALA A 96 -13.55 -7.58 -2.75
N LYS A 97 -13.90 -6.32 -2.41
CA LYS A 97 -15.29 -5.88 -2.25
C LYS A 97 -15.97 -5.44 -3.55
N ASP A 98 -15.21 -5.20 -4.62
CA ASP A 98 -15.76 -4.76 -5.91
C ASP A 98 -16.41 -5.89 -6.71
N ALA A 99 -16.15 -7.16 -6.35
CA ALA A 99 -16.69 -8.34 -7.04
C ALA A 99 -18.23 -8.45 -7.05
N ARG A 100 -18.96 -7.46 -6.53
CA ARG A 100 -20.43 -7.42 -6.51
C ARG A 100 -21.01 -6.20 -7.21
N GLU A 101 -20.23 -5.14 -7.48
CA GLU A 101 -20.78 -3.84 -7.88
C GLU A 101 -20.66 -3.58 -9.38
N ASP A 102 -19.59 -4.02 -10.04
CA ASP A 102 -19.42 -3.87 -11.50
C ASP A 102 -18.79 -5.13 -12.11
N GLU A 103 -19.61 -6.03 -12.67
CA GLU A 103 -19.14 -7.23 -13.41
C GLU A 103 -18.34 -6.87 -14.68
N ASP A 104 -18.36 -5.59 -15.10
CA ASP A 104 -17.78 -5.12 -16.37
C ASP A 104 -16.35 -4.56 -16.25
N GLU A 105 -15.80 -4.38 -15.04
CA GLU A 105 -14.44 -3.82 -14.87
C GLU A 105 -13.39 -4.96 -14.82
N GLU A 106 -13.02 -5.49 -15.99
CA GLU A 106 -11.99 -6.54 -16.15
C GLU A 106 -10.59 -6.10 -15.70
N HIS A 107 -10.38 -4.79 -15.49
CA HIS A 107 -9.10 -4.21 -15.11
C HIS A 107 -9.09 -3.73 -13.66
N VAL A 108 -8.24 -4.36 -12.87
CA VAL A 108 -7.94 -3.89 -11.53
C VAL A 108 -6.93 -2.74 -11.60
N THR A 109 -7.29 -1.57 -11.06
CA THR A 109 -6.40 -0.39 -11.05
C THR A 109 -5.88 -0.07 -9.65
N ALA A 110 -4.55 -0.01 -9.49
CA ALA A 110 -3.90 0.57 -8.32
C ALA A 110 -3.44 2.01 -8.62
N LYS A 111 -3.61 2.93 -7.65
CA LYS A 111 -3.15 4.33 -7.76
C LYS A 111 -2.02 4.57 -6.78
N LEU A 112 -0.86 4.95 -7.28
CA LEU A 112 0.33 5.27 -6.48
C LEU A 112 0.64 6.76 -6.59
N LEU A 113 1.04 7.36 -5.47
CA LEU A 113 1.55 8.73 -5.42
C LEU A 113 3.06 8.72 -5.64
N VAL A 114 3.51 9.52 -6.61
CA VAL A 114 4.93 9.74 -6.91
C VAL A 114 5.27 11.19 -6.55
N PRO A 115 6.40 11.46 -5.88
CA PRO A 115 6.90 12.81 -5.69
C PRO A 115 7.00 13.56 -7.02
N SER A 116 6.60 14.84 -7.05
CA SER A 116 6.52 15.62 -8.29
C SER A 116 7.88 15.84 -8.97
N ASP A 117 8.95 15.87 -8.18
CA ASP A 117 10.34 15.93 -8.63
C ASP A 117 10.81 14.61 -9.27
N GLN A 118 10.14 13.49 -8.99
CA GLN A 118 10.47 12.17 -9.53
C GLN A 118 9.60 11.76 -10.72
N ILE A 119 8.54 12.50 -11.04
CA ILE A 119 7.65 12.19 -12.17
C ILE A 119 8.42 12.09 -13.51
N GLY A 120 9.54 12.80 -13.64
CA GLY A 120 10.40 12.74 -14.82
C GLY A 120 11.01 11.36 -15.08
N TYR A 121 11.24 10.56 -14.02
CA TYR A 121 11.77 9.19 -14.17
C TYR A 121 10.72 8.22 -14.72
N VAL A 122 9.44 8.38 -14.33
CA VAL A 122 8.35 7.53 -14.82
C VAL A 122 7.82 7.98 -16.18
N ASN A 123 7.83 9.29 -16.45
CA ASN A 123 7.45 9.86 -17.73
C ASN A 123 8.62 9.86 -18.73
N ALA A 124 9.51 8.87 -18.68
CA ALA A 124 10.64 8.75 -19.60
C ALA A 124 10.15 8.93 -21.04
N LYS A 125 10.28 10.16 -21.56
CA LYS A 125 10.25 10.42 -22.98
C LYS A 125 11.56 9.80 -23.42
N GLY A 126 11.51 8.55 -23.89
CA GLY A 126 12.67 7.91 -24.49
C GLY A 126 13.33 8.89 -25.44
N GLY A 127 14.53 9.33 -25.06
CA GLY A 127 15.45 10.05 -25.92
C GLY A 127 16.39 9.04 -26.55
#